data_AF-A0A7Y2ZFL7-F1
#
_entry.id   AF-A0A7Y2ZFL7-F1
#
_cell.length_a   1.000
_cell.length_b   1.000
_cell.length_c   1.000
_cell.angle_alpha   90.00
_cell.angle_beta   90.00
_cell.angle_gamma   90.00
#
_symmetry.space_group_name_H-M   'P 1'
#
loop_
_entity.id
_entity.type
_entity.pdbx_description
1 polymer ?
#
loop_
_entity_poly.entity_id
_entity_poly.type
_entity_poly.pdbx_seq_one_letter_code
_entity_poly.pdbx_strand_id
1 'polypeptide(L)'
;MPSSEVLTGLFRILVYASIGLTMVQIYLTLNRLWKRKHEPVVAESISIMGEFVGLAPLMIMTANFGLLGQWEGFVDGLLWIFSASVTVLIGTGLWVEGRRREGVFSLLRSSLRM
;
A
#
# COMPACT_ATOMS: atom_id res chain seq x y z
N MET A 1 -40.70 0.55 9.00
CA MET A 1 -39.48 -0.09 8.47
C MET A 1 -38.25 0.38 9.27
N PRO A 2 -38.04 -0.12 10.50
CA PRO A 2 -36.89 0.27 11.36
C PRO A 2 -35.65 -0.63 11.17
N SER A 3 -35.76 -1.77 10.49
CA SER A 3 -34.66 -2.73 10.33
C SER A 3 -33.53 -2.25 9.42
N SER A 4 -33.82 -1.40 8.43
CA SER A 4 -32.82 -0.86 7.50
C SER A 4 -31.89 0.15 8.16
N GLU A 5 -32.41 0.99 9.06
CA GLU A 5 -31.62 2.03 9.73
C GLU A 5 -30.63 1.44 10.73
N VAL A 6 -31.06 0.44 11.50
CA VAL A 6 -30.17 -0.30 12.43
C VAL A 6 -29.06 -1.00 11.66
N LEU A 7 -29.38 -1.63 10.53
CA LEU A 7 -28.40 -2.30 9.69
C LEU A 7 -27.35 -1.31 9.14
N THR A 8 -27.78 -0.17 8.60
CA THR A 8 -26.87 0.87 8.11
C THR A 8 -25.98 1.42 9.22
N GLY A 9 -26.53 1.64 10.42
CA GLY A 9 -25.75 2.08 11.57
C GLY A 9 -24.66 1.07 11.97
N LEU A 10 -25.00 -0.22 12.00
CA LEU A 10 -24.04 -1.30 12.29
C LEU A 10 -22.93 -1.36 11.24
N PHE A 11 -23.28 -1.36 9.94
CA PHE A 11 -22.28 -1.36 8.87
C PHE A 11 -21.35 -0.16 8.94
N ARG A 12 -21.86 1.02 9.30
CA ARG A 12 -21.02 2.22 9.45
C ARG A 12 -19.96 2.05 10.53
N ILE A 13 -20.32 1.47 11.68
CA ILE A 13 -19.36 1.16 12.75
C ILE A 13 -18.33 0.14 12.26
N LEU A 14 -18.77 -0.92 11.57
CA LEU A 14 -17.88 -1.94 11.03
C LEU A 14 -16.88 -1.37 10.01
N VAL A 15 -17.31 -0.44 9.16
CA VAL A 15 -16.42 0.23 8.18
C VAL A 15 -15.36 1.09 8.89
N TYR A 16 -15.72 1.86 9.91
CA TYR A 16 -14.69 2.61 10.66
C TYR A 16 -13.75 1.68 11.43
N ALA A 17 -14.26 0.58 11.99
CA ALA A 17 -13.43 -0.43 12.64
C ALA A 17 -12.48 -1.10 11.63
N SER A 18 -12.94 -1.39 10.40
CA SER A 18 -12.10 -1.99 9.37
C SER A 18 -10.97 -1.07 8.95
N ILE A 19 -11.21 0.24 8.81
CA ILE A 19 -10.14 1.22 8.53
C ILE A 19 -9.09 1.20 9.64
N GLY A 20 -9.52 1.16 10.91
CA GLY A 20 -8.60 1.01 12.04
C GLY A 20 -7.75 -0.26 11.96
N LEU A 21 -8.35 -1.38 11.57
CA LEU A 21 -7.64 -2.64 11.34
C LEU A 21 -6.70 -2.55 10.13
N THR A 22 -7.09 -1.88 9.04
CA THR A 22 -6.22 -1.62 7.88
C THR A 22 -4.96 -0.87 8.32
N MET A 23 -5.09 0.17 9.14
CA MET A 23 -3.94 0.91 9.67
C MET A 23 -2.99 0.01 10.48
N VAL A 24 -3.53 -0.84 11.35
CA VAL A 24 -2.74 -1.79 12.14
C VAL A 24 -2.04 -2.80 11.22
N GLN A 25 -2.75 -3.33 10.22
CA GLN A 25 -2.21 -4.28 9.26
C GLN A 25 -1.05 -3.68 8.46
N ILE A 26 -1.22 -2.46 7.96
CA ILE A 26 -0.18 -1.74 7.22
C ILE A 26 1.02 -1.50 8.12
N TYR A 27 0.80 -1.00 9.35
CA TYR A 27 1.89 -0.79 10.30
C TYR A 27 2.69 -2.07 10.55
N LEU A 28 2.03 -3.19 10.86
CA LEU A 28 2.73 -4.44 11.15
C LEU A 28 3.50 -4.97 9.94
N THR A 29 2.90 -4.89 8.75
CA THR A 29 3.52 -5.30 7.49
C THR A 29 4.76 -4.45 7.18
N LEU A 30 4.59 -3.14 7.12
CA LEU A 30 5.66 -2.21 6.79
C LEU A 30 6.74 -2.19 7.86
N ASN A 31 6.42 -2.28 9.15
CA ASN A 31 7.41 -2.33 10.23
C ASN A 31 8.32 -3.55 10.08
N ARG A 32 7.76 -4.71 9.70
CA ARG A 32 8.55 -5.92 9.45
C ARG A 32 9.52 -5.75 8.28
N LEU A 33 9.04 -5.19 7.16
CA LEU A 33 9.88 -4.90 5.99
C LEU A 33 10.93 -3.84 6.32
N TRP A 34 10.53 -2.76 6.99
CA TRP A 34 11.38 -1.61 7.29
C TRP A 34 12.58 -1.95 8.17
N LYS A 35 12.39 -2.83 9.16
CA LYS A 35 13.50 -3.31 10.01
C LYS A 35 14.56 -4.07 9.22
N ARG A 36 14.15 -4.76 8.15
CA ARG A 36 14.99 -5.66 7.35
C ARG A 36 15.31 -5.15 5.95
N LYS A 37 14.93 -3.92 5.61
CA LYS A 37 15.10 -3.31 4.28
C LYS A 37 16.55 -3.23 3.76
N HIS A 38 17.53 -3.42 4.65
CA HIS A 38 18.95 -3.43 4.29
C HIS A 38 19.42 -4.81 3.81
N GLU A 39 18.64 -5.87 4.05
CA GLU A 39 18.92 -7.24 3.58
C GLU A 39 18.57 -7.36 2.09
N PRO A 40 19.50 -7.76 1.20
CA PRO A 40 19.22 -7.91 -0.23
C PRO A 40 18.02 -8.81 -0.53
N VAL A 41 17.89 -9.91 0.22
CA VAL A 41 16.80 -10.89 0.06
C VAL A 41 15.42 -10.28 0.26
N VAL A 42 15.28 -9.24 1.08
CA VAL A 42 13.99 -8.56 1.30
C VAL A 42 13.63 -7.73 0.09
N ALA A 43 14.55 -6.94 -0.44
CA ALA A 43 14.32 -6.15 -1.64
C ALA A 43 14.02 -7.04 -2.85
N GLU A 44 14.80 -8.11 -3.05
CA GLU A 44 14.65 -9.04 -4.18
C GLU A 44 13.37 -9.87 -4.11
N SER A 45 12.80 -10.06 -2.93
CA SER A 45 11.51 -10.75 -2.76
C SER A 45 10.29 -9.95 -3.24
N ILE A 46 10.44 -8.64 -3.43
CA ILE A 46 9.33 -7.74 -3.80
C ILE A 46 9.24 -7.65 -5.32
N SER A 47 8.11 -8.11 -5.87
CA SER A 47 7.80 -7.91 -7.28
C SER A 47 7.33 -6.48 -7.52
N ILE A 48 8.26 -5.59 -7.88
CA ILE A 48 7.95 -4.18 -8.20
C ILE A 48 6.89 -4.10 -9.30
N MET A 49 6.98 -4.94 -10.33
CA MET A 49 5.97 -5.00 -11.40
C MET A 49 4.61 -5.47 -10.90
N GLY A 50 4.57 -6.44 -9.99
CA GLY A 50 3.33 -6.88 -9.35
C GLY A 50 2.66 -5.76 -8.57
N GLU A 51 3.44 -4.99 -7.80
CA GLU A 51 2.95 -3.82 -7.07
C GLU A 51 2.42 -2.74 -8.02
N PHE A 52 3.10 -2.46 -9.14
CA PHE A 52 2.60 -1.49 -10.14
C PHE A 52 1.29 -1.92 -10.79
N VAL A 53 1.16 -3.21 -11.13
CA VAL A 53 -0.08 -3.78 -11.68
C VAL A 53 -1.23 -3.62 -10.68
N GLY A 54 -0.99 -3.77 -9.38
CA GLY A 54 -1.98 -3.52 -8.33
C GLY A 54 -2.27 -2.04 -8.06
N LEU A 55 -1.26 -1.18 -8.15
CA LEU A 55 -1.38 0.26 -7.90
C LEU A 55 -2.27 0.97 -8.92
N ALA A 56 -2.23 0.59 -10.20
CA ALA A 56 -3.01 1.23 -11.24
C ALA A 56 -4.54 1.22 -10.97
N PRO A 57 -5.21 0.05 -10.79
CA PRO A 57 -6.62 0.01 -10.46
C PRO A 57 -6.91 0.62 -9.08
N LEU A 58 -6.01 0.46 -8.11
CA LEU A 58 -6.17 1.05 -6.77
C LEU A 58 -6.24 2.58 -6.82
N MET A 59 -5.35 3.22 -7.60
CA MET A 59 -5.37 4.67 -7.79
C MET A 59 -6.67 5.14 -8.46
N ILE A 60 -7.12 4.44 -9.50
CA ILE A 60 -8.37 4.77 -10.21
C ILE A 60 -9.57 4.67 -9.26
N MET A 61 -9.67 3.58 -8.50
CA MET A 61 -10.77 3.37 -7.56
C MET A 61 -10.74 4.36 -6.40
N THR A 62 -9.57 4.63 -5.85
CA THR A 62 -9.40 5.63 -4.78
C THR A 62 -9.84 7.00 -5.28
N ALA A 63 -9.39 7.43 -6.46
CA ALA A 63 -9.84 8.69 -7.05
C ALA A 63 -11.37 8.72 -7.25
N ASN A 64 -11.95 7.63 -7.76
CA ASN A 64 -13.40 7.51 -7.93
C ASN A 64 -14.16 7.64 -6.59
N PHE A 65 -13.68 7.02 -5.51
CA PHE A 65 -14.28 7.18 -4.17
C PHE A 65 -14.24 8.62 -3.69
N GLY A 66 -13.13 9.33 -3.89
CA GLY A 66 -13.01 10.74 -3.54
C GLY A 66 -14.00 11.62 -4.34
N LEU A 67 -14.15 11.36 -5.64
CA LEU A 67 -15.06 12.11 -6.51
C LEU A 67 -16.54 11.88 -6.17
N LEU A 68 -16.90 10.69 -5.69
CA LEU A 68 -18.27 10.36 -5.27
C LEU A 68 -18.57 10.73 -3.81
N GLY A 69 -17.61 11.33 -3.09
CA GLY A 69 -17.75 11.66 -1.66
C GLY A 69 -17.81 10.44 -0.73
N GLN A 70 -17.37 9.27 -1.22
CA GLN A 70 -17.31 8.03 -0.44
C GLN A 70 -16.01 7.99 0.38
N TRP A 71 -16.00 8.75 1.48
CA TRP A 71 -14.78 9.03 2.24
C TRP A 71 -14.14 7.80 2.87
N GLU A 72 -14.93 6.82 3.28
CA GLU A 72 -14.41 5.59 3.88
C GLU A 72 -13.54 4.81 2.89
N GLY A 73 -14.02 4.61 1.66
CA GLY A 73 -13.27 3.95 0.59
C GLY A 73 -12.09 4.79 0.11
N PHE A 74 -12.23 6.11 0.08
CA PHE A 74 -11.14 7.02 -0.27
C PHE A 74 -9.97 6.92 0.72
N VAL A 75 -10.26 6.98 2.02
CA VAL A 75 -9.24 6.90 3.07
C VAL A 75 -8.57 5.53 3.08
N ASP A 76 -9.33 4.44 3.01
CA ASP A 76 -8.77 3.08 2.96
C ASP A 76 -7.88 2.89 1.72
N GLY A 77 -8.32 3.39 0.56
CA GLY A 77 -7.52 3.38 -0.67
C GLY A 77 -6.19 4.14 -0.53
N LEU A 78 -6.21 5.33 0.08
CA LEU A 78 -4.98 6.11 0.34
C LEU A 78 -4.00 5.37 1.26
N LEU A 79 -4.51 4.67 2.28
CA LEU A 79 -3.67 3.86 3.17
C LEU A 79 -2.97 2.74 2.38
N TRP A 80 -3.68 2.03 1.51
CA TRP A 80 -3.09 1.00 0.66
C TRP A 80 -2.10 1.55 -0.37
N ILE A 81 -2.39 2.70 -0.99
CA ILE A 81 -1.46 3.37 -1.90
C ILE A 81 -0.17 3.74 -1.18
N PHE A 82 -0.26 4.29 0.02
CA PHE A 82 0.89 4.58 0.86
C PHE A 82 1.70 3.30 1.16
N SER A 83 1.02 2.23 1.56
CA SER A 83 1.67 0.95 1.84
C SER A 83 2.41 0.39 0.63
N ALA A 84 1.75 0.29 -0.51
CA ALA A 84 2.34 -0.19 -1.76
C ALA A 84 3.51 0.69 -2.22
N SER A 85 3.41 2.02 -2.06
CA SER A 85 4.51 2.94 -2.39
C SER A 85 5.75 2.68 -1.54
N VAL A 86 5.59 2.48 -0.24
CA VAL A 86 6.70 2.13 0.66
C VAL A 86 7.29 0.77 0.30
N THR A 87 6.44 -0.23 0.02
CA THR A 87 6.88 -1.57 -0.41
C THR A 87 7.69 -1.51 -1.70
N VAL A 88 7.21 -0.79 -2.73
CA VAL A 88 7.94 -0.59 -3.99
C VAL A 88 9.29 0.06 -3.74
N LEU A 89 9.33 1.13 -2.93
CA LEU A 89 10.59 1.78 -2.57
C LEU A 89 11.56 0.77 -1.94
N ILE A 90 11.10 -0.06 -0.99
CA ILE A 90 11.95 -1.10 -0.38
C ILE A 90 12.43 -2.11 -1.43
N GLY A 91 11.54 -2.53 -2.33
CA GLY A 91 11.85 -3.46 -3.42
C GLY A 91 12.94 -2.97 -4.38
N THR A 92 13.10 -1.65 -4.54
CA THR A 92 14.20 -1.10 -5.35
C THR A 92 15.59 -1.41 -4.77
N GLY A 93 15.69 -1.76 -3.48
CA GLY A 93 16.98 -2.00 -2.83
C GLY A 93 17.75 -0.73 -2.48
N LEU A 94 17.11 0.44 -2.46
CA LEU A 94 17.71 1.74 -2.10
C LEU A 94 18.47 1.74 -0.76
N TRP A 95 18.03 0.90 0.18
CA TRP A 95 18.62 0.80 1.51
C TRP A 95 19.62 -0.34 1.66
N VAL A 96 19.86 -1.15 0.62
CA VAL A 96 20.80 -2.27 0.67
C VAL A 96 22.24 -1.77 0.54
N GLU A 97 23.11 -2.20 1.46
CA GLU A 97 24.54 -1.87 1.43
C GLU A 97 25.20 -2.42 0.15
N GLY A 98 26.04 -1.63 -0.51
CA GLY A 98 26.64 -1.96 -1.82
C GLY A 98 25.86 -1.45 -3.03
N ARG A 99 24.52 -1.33 -2.97
CA ARG A 99 23.69 -0.69 -4.02
C ARG A 99 23.34 0.77 -3.74
N ARG A 100 23.69 1.27 -2.56
CA ARG A 100 23.42 2.64 -2.06
C ARG A 100 23.97 3.78 -2.93
N ARG A 101 24.89 3.52 -3.86
CA ARG A 101 25.46 4.50 -4.80
C ARG A 101 24.65 4.64 -6.10
N GLU A 102 23.68 3.77 -6.34
CA GLU A 102 22.79 3.85 -7.49
C GLU A 102 21.50 4.58 -7.10
N GLY A 103 21.14 5.63 -7.86
CA GLY A 103 19.93 6.39 -7.60
C GLY A 103 18.66 5.56 -7.79
N VAL A 104 17.55 5.98 -7.16
CA VAL A 104 16.20 5.35 -7.24
C VAL A 104 15.82 4.95 -8.67
N PHE A 105 16.10 5.84 -9.63
CA PHE A 105 15.75 5.66 -11.04
C PHE A 105 16.63 4.61 -11.77
N SER A 106 17.89 4.45 -11.34
CA SER A 106 18.80 3.42 -11.87
C SER A 106 18.32 2.02 -11.46
N LEU A 107 17.97 1.87 -10.18
CA LEU A 107 17.51 0.60 -9.60
C LEU A 107 16.15 0.18 -10.19
N LEU A 108 15.20 1.12 -10.30
CA LEU A 108 13.93 0.87 -10.98
C LEU A 108 14.13 0.38 -12.43
N ARG A 109 15.01 1.03 -13.20
CA ARG A 109 15.28 0.63 -14.59
C ARG A 109 15.95 -0.74 -14.68
N SER A 110 16.80 -1.11 -13.72
CA SER A 110 17.41 -2.44 -13.66
C SER A 110 16.37 -3.52 -13.36
N SER A 111 15.46 -3.28 -12.41
CA SER A 111 14.40 -4.22 -12.06
C SER A 111 13.35 -4.41 -13.17
N LEU A 112 13.20 -3.43 -14.05
CA LEU A 112 12.30 -3.47 -15.21
C LEU A 112 12.90 -4.14 -16.45
N ARG A 113 14.21 -4.40 -16.46
CA ARG A 113 14.96 -4.94 -17.62
C ARG A 113 15.21 -6.44 -17.55
N MET A 114 14.39 -7.19 -16.80
CA MET A 114 14.37 -8.65 -16.91
C MET A 114 14.03 -9.09 -18.33
#